data_AF-A0A974TPV9-F1
#
_entry.id   AF-A0A974TPV9-F1
#
_cell.length_a   1.000
_cell.length_b   1.000
_cell.length_c   1.000
_cell.angle_alpha   90.00
_cell.angle_beta   90.00
_cell.angle_gamma   90.00
#
_symmetry.space_group_name_H-M   'P 1'
#
loop_
_entity.id
_entity.type
_entity.pdbx_description
1 polymer ?
#
loop_
_entity_poly.entity_id
_entity_poly.type
_entity_poly.pdbx_seq_one_letter_code
_entity_poly.pdbx_strand_id
1 'polypeptide(L)'
;MLSGLGTITITDENYSEHVAFELGERDGLLFGGEEVLRRAQRAKKVFLFLLTSRRELRIRIANVEHSCANFVVISEPLPAA
;
A
#
# COMPACT_ATOMS: atom_id res chain seq x y z
N MET A 1 5.15 -9.15 -12.56
CA MET A 1 5.60 -7.75 -12.43
C MET A 1 4.36 -6.89 -12.25
N LEU A 2 4.20 -6.26 -11.09
CA LEU A 2 3.04 -5.40 -10.77
C LEU A 2 3.46 -3.95 -10.99
N SER A 3 3.22 -3.41 -12.19
CA SER A 3 3.42 -2.00 -12.50
C SER A 3 2.06 -1.36 -12.78
N GLY A 4 1.78 -0.19 -12.21
CA GLY A 4 0.50 0.50 -12.42
C GLY A 4 0.09 1.41 -11.27
N LEU A 5 -1.13 1.94 -11.34
CA LEU A 5 -1.70 2.78 -10.29
C LEU A 5 -2.45 1.94 -9.27
N GLY A 6 -2.32 2.32 -8.00
CA GLY A 6 -3.08 1.72 -6.92
C GLY A 6 -3.44 2.73 -5.84
N THR A 7 -4.27 2.29 -4.92
CA THR A 7 -4.65 3.07 -3.74
C THR A 7 -4.38 2.27 -2.49
N ILE A 8 -3.77 2.91 -1.49
CA ILE A 8 -3.50 2.30 -0.21
C ILE A 8 -4.49 2.87 0.78
N THR A 9 -5.15 1.97 1.50
CA THR A 9 -6.00 2.29 2.63
C THR A 9 -5.22 1.97 3.89
N ILE A 10 -4.92 3.01 4.68
CA ILE A 10 -4.25 2.90 5.97
C ILE A 10 -5.36 2.91 7.03
N THR A 11 -5.56 1.79 7.73
CA THR A 11 -6.61 1.67 8.76
C THR A 11 -5.99 1.49 10.14
N ASP A 12 -6.37 2.38 11.05
CA ASP A 12 -6.06 2.34 12.48
C ASP A 12 -7.33 2.52 13.33
N GLU A 13 -7.24 2.44 14.66
CA GLU A 13 -8.39 2.28 15.56
C GLU A 13 -9.47 3.36 15.44
N ASN A 14 -9.12 4.55 14.93
CA ASN A 14 -10.07 5.63 14.64
C ASN A 14 -9.73 6.42 13.36
N TYR A 15 -8.94 5.83 12.45
CA TYR A 15 -8.41 6.55 11.28
C TYR A 15 -8.40 5.68 10.03
N SER A 16 -8.94 6.21 8.93
CA SER A 16 -8.82 5.60 7.60
C SER A 16 -8.37 6.67 6.61
N GLU A 17 -7.18 6.50 6.04
CA GLU A 17 -6.63 7.37 5.00
C GLU A 17 -6.50 6.60 3.70
N HIS A 18 -6.91 7.22 2.60
CA HIS A 18 -6.83 6.65 1.26
C HIS A 18 -5.86 7.48 0.42
N VAL A 19 -4.82 6.83 -0.10
CA VAL A 19 -3.76 7.53 -0.83
C VAL A 19 -3.47 6.82 -2.14
N ALA A 20 -3.48 7.56 -3.23
CA ALA A 20 -3.07 7.07 -4.54
C ALA A 20 -1.54 7.05 -4.66
N PHE A 21 -1.01 6.01 -5.29
CA PHE A 21 0.42 5.86 -5.54
C PHE A 21 0.66 5.10 -6.85
N GLU A 22 1.90 5.14 -7.31
CA GLU A 22 2.37 4.35 -8.45
C GLU A 22 3.19 3.15 -7.97
N LEU A 23 2.94 1.96 -8.51
CA LEU A 23 3.78 0.78 -8.32
C LEU A 23 4.95 0.80 -9.30
N GLY A 24 6.16 0.86 -8.76
CA GLY A 24 7.39 0.62 -9.49
C GLY A 24 7.73 -0.87 -9.63
N GLU A 25 8.67 -1.19 -10.51
CA GLU A 25 9.02 -2.56 -10.94
C GLU A 25 9.50 -3.52 -9.83
N ARG A 26 9.80 -3.03 -8.63
CA ARG A 26 10.39 -3.80 -7.50
C ARG A 26 9.51 -3.85 -6.25
N ASP A 27 8.19 -3.92 -6.41
CA ASP A 27 7.24 -3.88 -5.28
C ASP A 27 7.43 -2.61 -4.43
N GLY A 28 7.89 -1.54 -5.10
CA GLY A 28 8.13 -0.24 -4.53
C GLY A 28 6.93 0.65 -4.77
N LEU A 29 6.37 1.20 -3.70
CA LEU A 29 5.32 2.20 -3.76
C LEU A 29 5.97 3.58 -3.88
N LEU A 30 5.64 4.30 -4.94
CA LEU A 30 6.11 5.65 -5.20
C LEU A 30 5.03 6.64 -4.74
N PHE A 31 5.34 7.41 -3.70
CA PHE A 31 4.43 8.39 -3.10
C PHE A 31 4.99 9.80 -3.18
N GLY A 32 4.09 10.79 -3.32
CA GLY A 32 4.44 12.20 -3.21
C GLY A 32 4.75 12.66 -1.78
N GLY A 33 4.49 11.86 -0.74
CA GLY A 33 4.66 12.24 0.67
C GLY A 33 5.25 11.14 1.55
N GLU A 34 6.50 11.33 1.99
CA GLU A 34 7.22 10.42 2.91
C GLU A 34 6.47 10.21 4.24
N GLU A 35 5.80 11.24 4.74
CA GLU A 35 5.11 11.16 6.03
C GLU A 35 3.95 10.13 6.01
N VAL A 36 3.26 10.02 4.88
CA VAL A 36 2.22 9.01 4.66
C VAL A 36 2.82 7.60 4.71
N LEU A 37 3.97 7.39 4.08
CA LEU A 37 4.67 6.11 4.10
C LEU A 37 5.09 5.69 5.51
N ARG A 38 5.60 6.64 6.30
CA ARG A 38 5.95 6.40 7.70
C ARG A 38 4.72 6.09 8.56
N ARG A 39 3.57 6.71 8.27
CA ARG A 39 2.30 6.35 8.94
C ARG A 39 1.83 4.96 8.54
N ALA A 40 1.83 4.63 7.24
CA ALA A 40 1.48 3.31 6.74
C ALA A 40 2.37 2.21 7.35
N GLN A 41 3.66 2.49 7.57
CA GLN A 41 4.59 1.56 8.24
C GLN A 41 4.22 1.27 9.69
N ARG A 42 3.62 2.22 10.41
CA ARG A 42 3.23 2.07 11.82
C ARG A 42 1.80 1.58 12.00
N ALA A 43 0.98 1.62 10.95
CA ALA A 43 -0.43 1.27 11.03
C ALA A 43 -0.67 -0.22 11.28
N LYS A 44 -1.76 -0.54 12.00
CA LYS A 44 -2.15 -1.94 12.28
C LYS A 44 -2.58 -2.69 11.01
N LYS A 45 -3.20 -2.00 10.06
CA LYS A 45 -3.70 -2.58 8.80
C LYS A 45 -3.42 -1.63 7.63
N VAL A 46 -2.82 -2.18 6.58
CA VAL A 46 -2.63 -1.48 5.31
C VAL A 46 -3.18 -2.38 4.21
N PHE A 47 -4.08 -1.83 3.40
CA PHE A 47 -4.65 -2.51 2.24
C PHE A 47 -4.19 -1.83 0.98
N LEU A 48 -3.76 -2.63 0.01
CA LEU A 48 -3.30 -2.24 -1.30
C LEU A 48 -4.38 -2.63 -2.32
N PHE A 49 -5.03 -1.65 -2.92
CA PHE A 49 -5.93 -1.89 -4.03
C PHE A 49 -5.23 -1.59 -5.35
N LEU A 50 -5.08 -2.62 -6.17
CA LEU A 50 -4.51 -2.56 -7.50
C LEU A 50 -5.61 -2.25 -8.51
N LEU A 51 -5.59 -1.06 -9.11
CA LEU A 51 -6.65 -0.62 -10.04
C LEU A 51 -6.68 -1.46 -11.32
N THR A 52 -5.51 -1.87 -11.80
CA THR A 52 -5.37 -2.67 -13.04
C THR A 52 -5.97 -4.05 -12.90
N SER A 53 -5.73 -4.74 -11.80
CA SER A 53 -6.25 -6.10 -11.55
C SER A 53 -7.55 -6.13 -10.76
N ARG A 54 -8.04 -4.98 -10.27
CA ARG A 54 -9.17 -4.86 -9.32
C ARG A 54 -9.02 -5.81 -8.12
N ARG A 55 -7.82 -5.87 -7.55
CA ARG A 55 -7.49 -6.78 -6.44
C ARG A 55 -7.12 -5.95 -5.22
N GLU A 56 -7.61 -6.39 -4.06
CA GLU A 56 -7.18 -5.87 -2.76
C GLU A 56 -6.22 -6.87 -2.11
N LEU A 57 -5.09 -6.37 -1.60
CA LEU A 57 -4.08 -7.15 -0.92
C LEU A 57 -3.83 -6.53 0.45
N ARG A 58 -3.74 -7.35 1.50
CA ARG A 58 -3.26 -6.86 2.78
C ARG A 58 -1.75 -6.84 2.78
N ILE A 59 -1.16 -5.67 3.02
CA ILE A 59 0.29 -5.48 2.97
C ILE A 59 0.83 -4.93 4.29
N ARG A 60 2.16 -4.99 4.43
CA ARG A 60 2.93 -4.31 5.47
C ARG A 60 4.09 -3.57 4.82
N ILE A 61 4.30 -2.32 5.19
CA ILE A 61 5.47 -1.57 4.71
C ILE A 61 6.70 -2.07 5.47
N ALA A 62 7.68 -2.60 4.72
CA ALA A 62 8.91 -3.15 5.28
C ALA A 62 9.98 -2.07 5.47
N ASN A 63 10.19 -1.25 4.44
CA ASN A 63 11.16 -0.15 4.48
C ASN A 63 10.60 1.10 3.78
N VAL A 64 11.03 2.28 4.25
CA VAL A 64 10.71 3.57 3.66
C VAL A 64 12.02 4.30 3.38
N GLU A 65 12.27 4.63 2.13
CA GLU A 65 13.45 5.38 1.67
C GLU A 65 12.97 6.58 0.86
N HIS A 66 13.08 7.77 1.46
CA HIS A 66 12.53 9.00 0.89
C HIS A 66 11.03 8.86 0.56
N SER A 67 10.67 9.12 -0.70
CA SER A 67 9.32 9.01 -1.27
C SER A 67 8.96 7.60 -1.75
N CYS A 68 9.79 6.60 -1.46
CA CYS A 68 9.62 5.22 -1.90
C CYS A 68 9.45 4.29 -0.70
N ALA A 69 8.64 3.24 -0.84
CA ALA A 69 8.55 2.20 0.18
C ALA A 69 8.43 0.80 -0.41
N ASN A 70 9.13 -0.15 0.20
CA ASN A 70 8.96 -1.56 -0.10
C ASN A 70 7.91 -2.16 0.82
N PHE A 71 7.11 -3.10 0.32
CA PHE A 71 6.10 -3.78 1.11
C PHE A 71 6.17 -5.31 0.96
N VAL A 72 5.55 -5.98 1.91
CA VAL A 72 5.32 -7.43 1.87
C VAL A 72 3.82 -7.70 1.91
N VAL A 73 3.35 -8.67 1.14
CA VAL A 73 1.96 -9.12 1.17
C VAL A 73 1.80 -10.07 2.37
N ILE A 74 0.85 -9.76 3.26
CA ILE A 74 0.57 -10.54 4.48
C ILE A 74 -0.52 -11.59 4.22
N SER A 75 -1.48 -11.29 3.34
CA SER A 75 -2.55 -12.22 3.00
C SER A 75 -3.04 -11.95 1.57
N GLU A 76 -3.17 -13.03 0.80
CA GLU A 76 -3.78 -13.05 -0.53
C GLU A 76 -5.31 -12.83 -0.44
N PRO A 77 -5.97 -12.36 -1.51
CA PRO A 77 -7.26 -11.67 -1.40
C PRO A 77 -8.35 -12.53 -0.76
N LEU A 78 -9.16 -11.89 0.09
CA LEU A 78 -10.52 -12.37 0.36
C LEU A 78 -11.28 -12.27 -0.98
N PRO A 79 -12.00 -13.33 -1.40
CA PRO A 79 -12.81 -13.26 -2.61
C PRO A 79 -13.80 -12.09 -2.48
N ALA A 80 -13.88 -11.27 -3.52
CA ALA A 80 -14.89 -10.24 -3.63
C ALA A 80 -16.27 -10.92 -3.58
N ALA A 81 -17.08 -10.56 -2.58
CA ALA A 81 -18.46 -10.98 -2.44
C ALA A 81 -19.36 -10.29 -3.48
#